data_AF-A0A1Z5KUX5-F1
#
_entry.id   AF-A0A1Z5KUX5-F1
#
_cell.length_a   1.000
_cell.length_b   1.000
_cell.length_c   1.000
_cell.angle_alpha   90.00
_cell.angle_beta   90.00
_cell.angle_gamma   90.00
#
_symmetry.space_group_name_H-M   'P 1'
#
loop_
_entity.id
_entity.type
_entity.pdbx_description
1 polymer ?
#
loop_
_entity_poly.entity_id
_entity_poly.type
_entity_poly.pdbx_seq_one_letter_code
_entity_poly.pdbx_strand_id
1 'polypeptide(L)'
;MLGILVMGSHPATAWLWFTLAILSTLNAHSGYHFPFFPSPEAHDYHHLKFNQNYGVLGVLDRLHGTDNQFRQTKAYSRHLMLLSLVPIRELYPDNNKSKAQ
;
A
#
# COMPACT_ATOMS: atom_id res chain seq x y z
N MET A 1 18.21 2.23 -13.32
CA MET A 1 19.16 3.15 -13.97
C MET A 1 19.16 3.01 -15.48
N LEU A 2 19.22 1.80 -16.03
CA LEU A 2 19.27 1.58 -17.49
C LEU A 2 18.14 2.29 -18.26
N GLY A 3 16.88 2.23 -17.79
CA GLY A 3 15.76 2.88 -18.49
C GLY A 3 15.89 4.40 -18.65
N ILE A 4 16.42 5.10 -17.63
CA ILE A 4 16.61 6.56 -17.67
C ILE A 4 17.73 6.92 -18.67
N LEU A 5 18.79 6.11 -18.70
CA LEU A 5 19.90 6.29 -19.63
C LEU A 5 19.49 5.99 -21.08
N VAL A 6 18.76 4.90 -21.29
CA VAL A 6 18.26 4.49 -22.62
C VAL A 6 17.26 5.51 -23.17
N MET A 7 16.45 6.11 -22.30
CA MET A 7 15.48 7.14 -22.71
C MET A 7 16.07 8.55 -22.75
N GLY A 8 17.34 8.74 -22.38
CA GLY A 8 17.98 10.05 -22.33
C GLY A 8 17.25 11.05 -21.44
N SER A 9 16.58 10.57 -20.38
CA SER A 9 15.67 11.40 -19.59
C SER A 9 16.42 12.51 -18.85
N HIS A 10 15.80 13.68 -18.75
CA HIS A 10 16.35 14.81 -17.99
C HIS A 10 16.61 14.42 -16.52
N PRO A 11 17.72 14.87 -15.90
CA PRO A 11 18.04 14.52 -14.50
C PRO A 11 16.93 14.83 -13.50
N ALA A 12 16.17 15.92 -13.71
CA ALA A 12 15.02 16.25 -12.88
C ALA A 12 13.92 15.17 -12.90
N THR A 13 13.64 14.57 -14.06
CA THR A 13 12.68 13.46 -14.19
C THR A 13 13.20 12.22 -13.44
N ALA A 14 14.50 11.96 -13.53
CA ALA A 14 15.13 10.88 -12.80
C ALA A 14 14.98 11.06 -11.29
N TRP A 15 15.29 12.27 -10.78
CA TRP A 15 15.14 12.61 -9.38
C TRP A 15 13.70 12.45 -8.90
N LEU A 16 12.73 13.02 -9.63
CA LEU A 16 11.32 12.88 -9.30
C LEU A 16 10.91 11.40 -9.20
N TRP A 17 11.30 10.60 -10.20
CA TRP A 17 11.01 9.16 -10.21
C TRP A 17 11.60 8.45 -8.99
N PHE A 18 12.88 8.70 -8.67
CA PHE A 18 13.51 8.06 -7.51
C PHE A 18 12.91 8.49 -6.19
N THR A 19 12.59 9.77 -6.02
CA THR A 19 11.90 10.26 -4.83
C THR A 19 10.57 9.54 -4.64
N LEU A 20 9.75 9.45 -5.68
CA LEU A 20 8.46 8.74 -5.62
C LEU A 20 8.64 7.24 -5.32
N ALA A 21 9.60 6.58 -5.97
CA ALA A 21 9.89 5.17 -5.75
C ALA A 21 10.35 4.90 -4.31
N ILE A 22 11.25 5.71 -3.77
CA ILE A 22 11.76 5.58 -2.39
C ILE A 22 10.63 5.83 -1.39
N LEU A 23 9.83 6.90 -1.57
CA LEU A 23 8.70 7.18 -0.70
C LEU A 23 7.66 6.06 -0.72
N SER A 24 7.37 5.50 -1.90
CA SER A 24 6.46 4.36 -2.03
C SER A 24 6.97 3.13 -1.27
N THR A 25 8.26 2.82 -1.37
CA THR A 25 8.87 1.69 -0.65
C THR A 25 8.84 1.91 0.86
N LEU A 26 9.18 3.11 1.34
CA LEU A 26 9.09 3.46 2.75
C LEU A 26 7.65 3.33 3.27
N ASN A 27 6.67 3.82 2.51
CA ASN A 27 5.27 3.71 2.87
C ASN A 27 4.79 2.25 2.93
N ALA A 28 5.18 1.40 1.98
CA ALA A 28 4.76 0.00 1.91
C ALA A 28 5.47 -0.93 2.93
N HIS A 29 6.64 -0.55 3.44
CA HIS A 29 7.48 -1.46 4.23
C HIS A 29 7.91 -0.92 5.61
N SER A 30 7.56 0.31 5.96
CA SER A 30 7.86 0.85 7.31
C SER A 30 6.93 0.29 8.40
N GLY A 31 5.83 -0.36 8.01
CA GLY A 31 4.79 -0.82 8.94
C GLY A 31 3.88 0.30 9.47
N TYR A 32 4.11 1.55 9.04
CA TYR A 32 3.26 2.69 9.38
C TYR A 32 2.24 2.95 8.27
N HIS A 33 1.02 3.31 8.67
CA HIS A 33 0.00 3.80 7.76
C HIS A 33 -0.01 5.33 7.80
N PHE A 34 0.81 5.96 6.95
CA PHE A 34 0.99 7.41 6.96
C PHE A 34 -0.24 8.17 6.43
N PRO A 35 -0.58 9.33 7.01
CA PRO A 35 -1.57 10.22 6.43
C PRO A 35 -1.07 10.79 5.10
N PHE A 36 -1.98 10.99 4.16
CA PHE A 36 -1.75 11.52 2.80
C PHE A 36 -0.97 10.60 1.86
N PHE A 37 -0.68 9.37 2.26
CA PHE A 37 -0.08 8.35 1.41
C PHE A 37 -1.07 7.22 1.08
N PRO A 38 -0.87 6.51 -0.04
CA PRO A 38 -1.66 5.32 -0.37
C PRO A 38 -1.56 4.27 0.74
N SER A 39 -2.64 3.52 0.95
CA SER A 39 -2.66 2.51 2.01
C SER A 39 -1.75 1.31 1.69
N PRO A 40 -0.92 0.84 2.64
CA PRO A 40 -0.06 -0.33 2.46
C PRO A 40 -0.82 -1.66 2.59
N GLU A 41 -2.08 -1.65 3.05
CA GLU A 41 -2.84 -2.86 3.43
C GLU A 41 -2.96 -3.90 2.30
N ALA A 42 -3.12 -3.47 1.05
CA ALA A 42 -3.21 -4.38 -0.09
C ALA A 42 -1.90 -5.12 -0.37
N HIS A 43 -0.78 -4.42 -0.18
CA HIS A 43 0.57 -4.95 -0.34
C HIS A 43 0.94 -5.86 0.85
N ASP A 44 0.56 -5.48 2.07
CA ASP A 44 0.75 -6.34 3.25
C ASP A 44 -0.07 -7.63 3.14
N TYR A 45 -1.28 -7.55 2.58
CA TYR A 45 -2.09 -8.73 2.28
C TYR A 45 -1.44 -9.62 1.21
N HIS A 46 -0.79 -9.03 0.20
CA HIS A 46 0.00 -9.78 -0.77
C HIS A 46 1.13 -10.56 -0.07
N HIS A 47 1.92 -9.94 0.81
CA HIS A 47 2.95 -10.65 1.58
C HIS A 47 2.38 -11.69 2.56
N LEU A 48 1.12 -11.54 2.99
CA LEU A 48 0.47 -12.53 3.84
C LEU A 48 0.04 -13.79 3.07
N LYS A 49 -0.42 -13.64 1.82
CA LYS A 49 -1.04 -14.72 1.04
C LYS A 49 -0.22 -15.22 -0.14
N PHE A 50 0.66 -14.39 -0.69
CA PHE A 50 1.53 -14.59 -1.86
C PHE A 50 0.82 -14.89 -3.19
N ASN A 51 -0.48 -15.19 -3.19
CA ASN A 51 -1.26 -15.55 -4.37
C ASN A 51 -2.48 -14.65 -4.62
N GLN A 52 -2.48 -13.43 -4.07
CA GLN A 52 -3.53 -12.42 -4.20
C GLN A 52 -2.89 -11.03 -4.29
N ASN A 53 -3.62 -10.01 -4.75
CA ASN A 53 -3.19 -8.60 -4.80
C ASN A 53 -1.82 -8.39 -5.47
N TYR A 54 -1.68 -8.73 -6.75
CA TYR A 54 -0.40 -8.67 -7.48
C TYR A 54 -0.03 -7.27 -7.95
N GLY A 55 -1.02 -6.41 -8.22
CA GLY A 55 -0.84 -5.09 -8.80
C GLY A 55 -0.67 -4.01 -7.75
N VAL A 56 0.31 -3.13 -7.95
CA VAL A 56 0.56 -1.96 -7.09
C VAL A 56 -0.63 -0.99 -7.07
N LEU A 57 -1.31 -0.82 -8.21
CA LEU A 57 -2.49 0.05 -8.34
C LEU A 57 -3.83 -0.68 -8.10
N GLY A 58 -3.84 -2.01 -8.02
CA GLY A 58 -5.05 -2.82 -7.86
C GLY A 58 -6.02 -2.85 -9.05
N VAL A 59 -5.83 -2.05 -10.11
CA VAL A 59 -6.74 -2.00 -11.28
C VAL A 59 -6.84 -3.35 -11.99
N LEU A 60 -5.70 -4.00 -12.23
CA LEU A 60 -5.70 -5.32 -12.85
C LEU A 60 -6.18 -6.40 -11.88
N ASP A 61 -5.94 -6.26 -10.58
CA ASP A 61 -6.48 -7.19 -9.60
C ASP A 61 -8.00 -7.14 -9.56
N ARG A 62 -8.56 -5.94 -9.70
CA ARG A 62 -9.99 -5.72 -9.79
C ARG A 62 -10.59 -6.38 -11.03
N LEU A 63 -9.91 -6.27 -12.17
CA LEU A 63 -10.33 -6.87 -13.43
C LEU A 63 -10.27 -8.40 -13.39
N HIS A 64 -9.21 -8.96 -12.81
CA HIS A 64 -8.97 -10.40 -12.77
C HIS A 64 -9.52 -11.08 -11.51
N GLY A 65 -10.04 -10.31 -10.56
CA GLY A 65 -10.63 -10.81 -9.32
C GLY A 65 -9.62 -11.32 -8.29
N THR A 66 -8.34 -10.97 -8.41
CA THR A 66 -7.27 -11.38 -7.48
C THR A 66 -7.27 -10.57 -6.18
N ASP A 67 -8.16 -9.57 -6.04
CA ASP A 67 -8.44 -8.83 -4.81
C ASP A 67 -9.71 -9.30 -4.08
N ASN A 68 -10.44 -10.28 -4.61
CA ASN A 68 -11.76 -10.67 -4.09
C ASN A 68 -11.69 -11.14 -2.62
N GLN A 69 -10.69 -11.94 -2.27
CA GLN A 69 -10.50 -12.39 -0.88
C GLN A 69 -10.07 -11.24 0.02
N PHE A 70 -9.16 -10.38 -0.46
CA PHE A 70 -8.72 -9.19 0.27
C PHE A 70 -9.91 -8.31 0.66
N ARG A 71 -10.84 -8.07 -0.27
CA ARG A 71 -12.05 -7.25 -0.07
C ARG A 71 -13.01 -7.76 0.99
N GLN A 72 -12.94 -9.06 1.32
CA GLN A 72 -13.74 -9.67 2.37
C GLN A 72 -13.07 -9.58 3.76
N THR A 73 -11.82 -9.09 3.81
CA THR A 73 -11.08 -8.95 5.06
C THR A 73 -11.21 -7.57 5.68
N LYS A 74 -10.87 -7.49 6.97
CA LYS A 74 -10.78 -6.22 7.70
C LYS A 74 -9.66 -5.30 7.20
N ALA A 75 -8.60 -5.87 6.61
CA ALA A 75 -7.51 -5.10 6.00
C ALA A 75 -8.04 -4.22 4.86
N TYR A 76 -9.03 -4.71 4.10
CA TYR A 76 -9.70 -3.88 3.09
C TYR A 76 -10.50 -2.72 3.69
N SER A 77 -11.15 -2.92 4.84
CA SER A 77 -11.81 -1.81 5.54
C SER A 77 -10.83 -0.72 6.00
N ARG A 78 -9.55 -1.08 6.16
CA ARG A 78 -8.44 -0.16 6.46
C ARG A 78 -7.74 0.36 5.20
N HIS A 79 -8.10 -0.14 4.01
CA HIS A 79 -7.43 0.20 2.76
C HIS A 79 -7.92 1.52 2.18
N LEU A 80 -7.61 2.61 2.88
CA LEU A 80 -8.05 3.97 2.58
C LEU A 80 -6.87 4.93 2.78
N MET A 81 -6.78 5.96 1.95
CA MET A 81 -5.84 7.06 2.19
C MET A 81 -6.34 7.90 3.35
N LEU A 82 -5.60 7.91 4.46
CA LEU A 82 -5.94 8.74 5.62
C LEU A 82 -5.69 10.22 5.32
N LEU A 83 -6.69 11.06 5.63
CA LEU A 83 -6.54 12.52 5.66
C LEU A 83 -6.40 13.06 7.10
N SER A 84 -6.59 12.17 8.08
CA SER A 84 -6.49 12.47 9.50
C SER A 84 -5.15 11.99 10.06
N LEU A 85 -4.67 12.64 11.13
CA LEU A 85 -3.50 12.19 11.89
C LEU A 85 -3.81 11.04 12.86
N VAL A 86 -5.10 10.65 12.98
CA VAL A 86 -5.50 9.53 13.83
C VAL A 86 -5.08 8.21 13.17
N PRO A 87 -4.40 7.30 13.91
CA PRO A 87 -3.98 6.00 13.37
C PRO A 87 -5.16 5.17 12.84
N ILE A 88 -4.94 4.47 11.71
CA ILE A 88 -5.99 3.63 11.08
C ILE A 88 -6.57 2.58 12.03
N ARG A 89 -5.74 2.04 12.93
CA ARG A 89 -6.13 1.00 13.88
C ARG A 89 -7.00 1.54 15.00
N GLU A 90 -6.99 2.85 15.25
CA GLU A 90 -7.91 3.48 16.20
C GLU A 90 -9.27 3.76 15.55
N LEU A 91 -9.27 4.17 14.27
CA LEU A 91 -10.49 4.37 13.48
C LEU A 91 -11.22 3.05 13.16
N TYR A 92 -10.45 2.00 12.85
CA TYR A 92 -10.95 0.66 12.58
C TYR A 92 -10.29 -0.35 13.54
N PRO A 93 -10.69 -0.36 14.82
CA PRO A 93 -10.10 -1.19 15.86
C PRO A 93 -10.33 -2.66 15.60
N ASP A 94 -9.37 -3.51 15.98
CA ASP A 94 -9.57 -4.97 15.95
C ASP A 94 -10.76 -5.37 16.82
N ASN A 95 -11.46 -6.46 16.46
CA ASN A 95 -12.65 -6.89 17.21
C ASN A 95 -12.32 -7.44 18.61
N ASN A 96 -11.05 -7.44 19.01
CA ASN A 96 -10.58 -7.95 20.29
C ASN A 96 -10.72 -6.91 21.40
N LYS A 97 -11.93 -6.78 21.94
CA LYS A 97 -12.10 -6.52 23.37
C LYS A 97 -11.86 -7.81 24.16
N SER A 98 -10.65 -8.39 24.14
CA SER A 98 -10.27 -9.49 25.05
C SER A 98 -8.77 -9.82 25.02
N LYS A 99 -7.89 -8.87 25.39
CA LYS A 99 -6.60 -9.18 26.04
C LYS A 99 -6.25 -8.06 27.01
N ALA A 100 -7.13 -7.84 27.97
CA ALA A 100 -6.72 -7.40 29.30
C ALA A 100 -6.61 -8.67 30.13
N GLN A 101 -5.43 -9.30 30.09
CA GLN A 101 -4.96 -10.23 31.10
C GLN A 101 -3.44 -10.21 31.08
#